data_AF-A0A2E8VK35-F1
#
_entry.id   AF-A0A2E8VK35-F1
#
_cell.length_a   1.000
_cell.length_b   1.000
_cell.length_c   1.000
_cell.angle_alpha   90.00
_cell.angle_beta   90.00
_cell.angle_gamma   90.00
#
_symmetry.space_group_name_H-M   'P 1'
#
loop_
_entity.id
_entity.type
_entity.pdbx_description
1 polymer ?
#
loop_
_entity_poly.entity_id
_entity_poly.type
_entity_poly.pdbx_seq_one_letter_code
_entity_poly.pdbx_strand_id
1 'polypeptide(L)'
;MQSRWYRPKRGNDAFTDLLFNTLLGFAFMFVIAFMLIADTQSEGNIDHKAEFIITVSWPDHHPDDVDVLVEDPRGNVLWFDNRDTGVMHLDRDDRGRYQDQLEINGKLVSNPINQETVSLRSWVPGEYVVNVLHYKANFAEPLAVSVKLEKLNPEVTLLYYGVHELTRTGHEVTATRFTLDADGNTVATSALAKSLLTLVNKKAKAG
;
A
#
# COMPACT_ATOMS: atom_id res chain seq x y z
N MET A 1 -28.13 90.18 -5.54
CA MET A 1 -28.60 88.88 -4.99
C MET A 1 -27.39 87.96 -4.87
N GLN A 2 -27.06 87.50 -3.66
CA GLN A 2 -25.83 86.75 -3.37
C GLN A 2 -25.94 85.28 -3.78
N SER A 3 -24.99 84.76 -4.56
CA SER A 3 -24.85 83.33 -4.84
C SER A 3 -24.03 82.65 -3.73
N ARG A 4 -24.70 81.81 -2.94
CA ARG A 4 -24.09 81.06 -1.82
C ARG A 4 -23.39 79.81 -2.37
N TRP A 5 -22.06 79.83 -2.40
CA TRP A 5 -21.25 78.67 -2.77
C TRP A 5 -21.29 77.61 -1.68
N TYR A 6 -21.73 76.40 -2.03
CA TYR A 6 -21.72 75.24 -1.14
C TYR A 6 -20.30 74.66 -1.09
N ARG A 7 -19.65 74.71 0.07
CA ARG A 7 -18.40 73.98 0.33
C ARG A 7 -18.75 72.63 0.95
N PRO A 8 -18.47 71.49 0.31
CA PRO A 8 -18.68 70.19 0.94
C PRO A 8 -17.73 70.03 2.13
N LYS A 9 -18.23 69.49 3.25
CA LYS A 9 -17.43 69.22 4.45
C LYS A 9 -16.41 68.12 4.14
N ARG A 10 -15.12 68.43 4.28
CA ARG A 10 -14.03 67.43 4.41
C ARG A 10 -14.13 66.79 5.80
N GLY A 11 -14.88 65.71 5.90
CA GLY A 11 -15.14 65.07 7.19
C GLY A 11 -15.63 63.65 7.00
N ASN A 12 -14.85 62.82 6.31
CA ASN A 12 -14.91 61.36 6.43
C ASN A 12 -13.73 60.64 5.75
N ASP A 13 -12.98 61.32 4.88
CA ASP A 13 -11.96 60.71 4.01
C ASP A 13 -10.92 59.87 4.79
N ALA A 14 -10.28 60.41 5.83
CA ALA A 14 -9.24 59.69 6.56
C ALA A 14 -9.73 58.44 7.33
N PHE A 15 -10.97 58.49 7.86
CA PHE A 15 -11.53 57.35 8.60
C PHE A 15 -12.02 56.26 7.64
N THR A 16 -12.67 56.65 6.54
CA THR A 16 -13.09 55.73 5.48
C THR A 16 -11.88 55.10 4.80
N ASP A 17 -10.81 55.86 4.54
CA ASP A 17 -9.56 55.35 3.97
C ASP A 17 -8.87 54.35 4.92
N LEU A 18 -8.83 54.65 6.22
CA LEU A 18 -8.29 53.72 7.22
C LEU A 18 -9.11 52.43 7.28
N LEU A 19 -10.44 52.54 7.26
CA LEU A 19 -11.36 51.40 7.34
C LEU A 19 -11.27 50.53 6.08
N PHE A 20 -11.17 51.14 4.91
CA PHE A 20 -11.01 50.44 3.64
C PHE A 20 -9.65 49.74 3.53
N ASN A 21 -8.56 50.42 3.92
CA ASN A 21 -7.22 49.83 3.93
C ASN A 21 -7.11 48.66 4.93
N THR A 22 -7.75 48.79 6.10
CA THR A 22 -7.82 47.71 7.09
C THR A 22 -8.60 46.51 6.55
N LEU A 23 -9.75 46.74 5.91
CA LEU A 23 -10.56 45.69 5.30
C LEU A 23 -9.80 44.98 4.16
N LEU A 24 -9.09 45.75 3.32
CA LEU A 24 -8.27 45.22 2.25
C LEU A 24 -7.11 44.36 2.79
N GLY A 25 -6.45 44.82 3.85
CA GLY A 25 -5.41 44.04 4.54
C GLY A 25 -5.95 42.72 5.09
N PHE A 26 -7.15 42.74 5.68
CA PHE A 26 -7.80 41.53 6.19
C PHE A 26 -8.18 40.54 5.07
N ALA A 27 -8.69 41.04 3.94
CA ALA A 27 -8.96 40.22 2.76
C ALA A 27 -7.68 39.60 2.17
N PHE A 28 -6.60 40.37 2.09
CA PHE A 28 -5.29 39.86 1.66
C PHE A 28 -4.73 38.78 2.59
N MET A 29 -4.93 38.92 3.90
CA MET A 29 -4.52 37.90 4.86
C MET A 29 -5.23 36.55 4.63
N PHE A 30 -6.51 36.54 4.22
CA PHE A 30 -7.17 35.30 3.83
C PHE A 30 -6.60 34.69 2.55
N VAL A 31 -6.31 35.51 1.54
CA VAL A 31 -5.69 35.01 0.29
C VAL A 31 -4.33 34.36 0.59
N ILE A 32 -3.51 35.01 1.42
CA ILE A 32 -2.21 34.47 1.86
C ILE A 32 -2.41 33.20 2.70
N ALA A 33 -3.38 33.18 3.62
CA ALA A 33 -3.67 31.99 4.42
C ALA A 33 -4.10 30.80 3.55
N PHE A 34 -4.96 31.01 2.54
CA PHE A 34 -5.35 29.94 1.62
C PHE A 34 -4.19 29.50 0.72
N MET A 35 -3.31 30.41 0.28
CA MET A 35 -2.07 30.04 -0.42
C MET A 35 -1.15 29.19 0.48
N LEU A 36 -0.99 29.56 1.75
CA LEU A 36 -0.15 28.81 2.70
C LEU A 36 -0.76 27.45 3.09
N ILE A 37 -2.09 27.32 3.13
CA ILE A 37 -2.76 26.03 3.35
C ILE A 37 -2.61 25.12 2.14
N ALA A 38 -2.52 25.67 0.92
CA ALA A 38 -2.41 24.89 -0.31
C ALA A 38 -1.01 24.29 -0.54
N ASP A 39 0.04 24.83 0.11
CA ASP A 39 1.44 24.54 -0.22
C ASP A 39 2.17 23.57 0.73
N THR A 40 1.45 22.68 1.42
CA THR A 40 2.09 21.54 2.08
C THR A 40 2.25 20.37 1.12
N GLN A 41 2.96 20.58 0.01
CA GLN A 41 3.51 19.49 -0.79
C GLN A 41 4.76 18.98 -0.06
N SER A 42 4.65 17.78 0.51
CA SER A 42 5.71 17.10 1.23
C SER A 42 6.91 16.85 0.29
N GLU A 43 7.87 17.76 0.26
CA GLU A 43 9.19 17.49 -0.29
C GLU A 43 9.90 16.45 0.59
N GLY A 44 10.09 15.24 0.06
CA GLY A 44 11.06 14.29 0.61
C GLY A 44 10.52 12.99 1.21
N ASN A 45 9.26 12.60 0.97
CA ASN A 45 8.91 11.18 1.02
C ASN A 45 8.79 10.72 -0.43
N ILE A 46 9.65 9.82 -0.90
CA ILE A 46 9.26 8.98 -2.03
C ILE A 46 8.12 8.16 -1.46
N ASP A 47 6.90 8.69 -1.58
CA ASP A 47 5.70 7.99 -1.15
C ASP A 47 5.70 6.72 -1.99
N HIS A 48 6.10 5.60 -1.37
CA HIS A 48 6.04 4.28 -1.97
C HIS A 48 4.55 3.93 -2.04
N LYS A 49 3.84 4.61 -2.93
CA LYS A 49 2.41 4.47 -3.12
C LYS A 49 2.16 3.07 -3.67
N ALA A 50 1.76 2.17 -2.79
CA ALA A 50 1.21 0.90 -3.19
C ALA A 50 -0.20 1.14 -3.74
N GLU A 51 -0.51 0.52 -4.86
CA GLU A 51 -1.85 0.49 -5.43
C GLU A 51 -2.63 -0.72 -4.88
N PHE A 52 -1.92 -1.82 -4.62
CA PHE A 52 -2.49 -3.02 -3.99
C PHE A 52 -1.52 -3.59 -2.95
N ILE A 53 -2.09 -4.22 -1.93
CA ILE A 53 -1.35 -4.99 -0.93
C ILE A 53 -1.91 -6.42 -0.89
N ILE A 54 -1.00 -7.39 -0.91
CA ILE A 54 -1.26 -8.79 -0.61
C ILE A 54 -0.63 -9.09 0.75
N THR A 55 -1.44 -9.51 1.71
CA THR A 55 -0.98 -9.94 3.03
C THR A 55 -1.24 -11.43 3.20
N VAL A 56 -0.20 -12.17 3.55
CA VAL A 56 -0.26 -13.59 3.92
C VAL A 56 0.12 -13.70 5.38
N SER A 57 -0.73 -14.30 6.22
CA SER A 57 -0.45 -14.49 7.64
C SER A 57 -0.90 -15.84 8.16
N TRP A 58 -0.20 -16.33 9.17
CA TRP A 58 -0.49 -17.60 9.84
C TRP A 58 -0.30 -17.42 11.36
N PRO A 59 -0.67 -18.41 12.21
CA PRO A 59 -0.64 -18.24 13.65
C PRO A 59 0.70 -17.69 14.15
N ASP A 60 0.62 -16.66 15.00
CA ASP A 60 1.79 -16.03 15.62
C ASP A 60 2.63 -17.06 16.37
N HIS A 61 3.95 -16.87 16.37
CA HIS A 61 4.94 -17.77 16.97
C HIS A 61 4.95 -19.22 16.43
N HIS A 62 4.19 -19.52 15.38
CA HIS A 62 4.23 -20.83 14.74
C HIS A 62 5.59 -21.04 14.06
N PRO A 63 6.23 -22.21 14.20
CA PRO A 63 7.59 -22.46 13.68
C PRO A 63 7.64 -22.77 12.18
N ASP A 64 6.49 -22.97 11.54
CA ASP A 64 6.41 -23.24 10.11
C ASP A 64 6.71 -22.00 9.27
N ASP A 65 7.28 -22.28 8.10
CA ASP A 65 7.72 -21.29 7.14
C ASP A 65 6.78 -21.30 5.93
N VAL A 66 6.21 -20.13 5.62
CA VAL A 66 5.20 -19.95 4.58
C VAL A 66 5.65 -18.82 3.66
N ASP A 67 5.82 -19.15 2.39
CA ASP A 67 6.20 -18.20 1.35
C ASP A 67 5.00 -17.79 0.51
N VAL A 68 4.94 -16.53 0.11
CA VAL A 68 4.07 -16.01 -0.93
C VAL A 68 4.77 -16.07 -2.28
N LEU A 69 4.05 -16.55 -3.30
CA LEU A 69 4.46 -16.43 -4.69
C LEU A 69 3.42 -15.63 -5.45
N VAL A 70 3.87 -14.61 -6.18
CA VAL A 70 2.97 -13.77 -6.97
C VAL A 70 3.47 -13.71 -8.41
N GLU A 71 2.61 -14.05 -9.36
CA GLU A 71 2.88 -13.88 -10.79
C GLU A 71 2.12 -12.68 -11.33
N ASP A 72 2.80 -11.82 -12.10
CA ASP A 72 2.18 -10.73 -12.85
C ASP A 72 1.68 -11.18 -14.25
N PRO A 73 0.87 -10.37 -14.94
CA PRO A 73 0.38 -10.71 -16.29
C PRO A 73 1.47 -10.89 -17.35
N ARG A 74 2.70 -10.47 -17.06
CA ARG A 74 3.87 -10.60 -17.95
C ARG A 74 4.67 -11.88 -17.67
N GLY A 75 4.28 -12.68 -16.68
CA GLY A 75 4.97 -13.91 -16.29
C GLY A 75 6.21 -13.70 -15.41
N ASN A 76 6.35 -12.51 -14.82
CA ASN A 76 7.33 -12.29 -13.75
C ASN A 76 6.78 -12.91 -12.47
N VAL A 77 7.62 -13.66 -11.75
CA VAL A 77 7.23 -14.32 -10.51
C VAL A 77 8.06 -13.73 -9.38
N LEU A 78 7.38 -13.13 -8.41
CA LEU A 78 7.93 -12.69 -7.14
C LEU A 78 7.98 -13.88 -6.17
N TRP A 79 9.10 -14.02 -5.48
CA TRP A 79 9.38 -15.02 -4.44
C TRP A 79 10.57 -14.54 -3.60
N PHE A 80 10.94 -15.25 -2.53
CA PHE A 80 11.91 -14.78 -1.53
C PHE A 80 13.26 -14.32 -2.10
N ASP A 81 13.74 -14.90 -3.20
CA ASP A 81 15.03 -14.54 -3.83
C ASP A 81 14.89 -13.45 -4.92
N ASN A 82 13.68 -13.30 -5.48
CA ASN A 82 13.33 -12.28 -6.47
C ASN A 82 12.27 -11.32 -5.89
N ARG A 83 12.69 -10.57 -4.87
CA ARG A 83 11.82 -9.73 -4.03
C ARG A 83 11.31 -8.47 -4.72
N ASP A 84 11.97 -8.02 -5.79
CA ASP A 84 11.57 -6.83 -6.55
C ASP A 84 11.52 -7.21 -8.03
N THR A 85 10.31 -7.30 -8.59
CA THR A 85 10.14 -7.75 -9.98
C THR A 85 8.86 -7.19 -10.61
N GLY A 86 9.00 -6.69 -11.83
CA GLY A 86 7.88 -6.08 -12.55
C GLY A 86 7.29 -4.89 -11.79
N VAL A 87 6.05 -5.03 -11.35
CA VAL A 87 5.33 -4.01 -10.56
C VAL A 87 5.22 -4.37 -9.07
N MET A 88 5.80 -5.50 -8.66
CA MET A 88 5.60 -6.15 -7.37
C MET A 88 6.85 -6.07 -6.51
N HIS A 89 6.67 -5.91 -5.20
CA HIS A 89 7.75 -5.85 -4.22
C HIS A 89 7.37 -6.61 -2.94
N LEU A 90 8.28 -7.45 -2.42
CA LEU A 90 8.13 -8.18 -1.16
C LEU A 90 8.62 -7.30 -0.01
N ASP A 91 7.70 -6.58 0.63
CA ASP A 91 8.02 -5.62 1.69
C ASP A 91 8.44 -6.31 2.99
N ARG A 92 7.81 -7.46 3.29
CA ARG A 92 8.11 -8.27 4.48
C ARG A 92 8.21 -9.74 4.07
N ASP A 93 9.35 -10.34 4.42
CA ASP A 93 9.68 -11.76 4.36
C ASP A 93 9.96 -12.20 5.80
N ASP A 94 9.18 -13.14 6.31
CA ASP A 94 9.31 -13.67 7.67
C ASP A 94 9.83 -15.10 7.64
N ARG A 95 11.11 -15.26 7.94
CA ARG A 95 11.84 -16.54 7.86
C ARG A 95 11.63 -17.47 9.05
N GLY A 96 10.71 -17.17 9.97
CA GLY A 96 10.41 -17.99 11.13
C GLY A 96 11.57 -18.08 12.14
N ARG A 97 11.33 -17.60 13.38
CA ARG A 97 12.18 -17.73 14.58
C ARG A 97 13.64 -17.21 14.52
N TYR A 98 14.23 -16.95 13.37
CA TYR A 98 15.68 -16.75 13.25
C TYR A 98 16.16 -15.30 13.20
N GLN A 99 15.28 -14.29 13.24
CA GLN A 99 15.75 -12.91 13.17
C GLN A 99 14.92 -11.83 13.89
N ASP A 100 14.11 -12.20 14.86
CA ASP A 100 13.10 -11.27 15.39
C ASP A 100 13.43 -10.71 16.78
N GLN A 101 14.70 -10.45 17.11
CA GLN A 101 15.04 -9.69 18.31
C GLN A 101 15.14 -8.20 18.00
N LEU A 102 14.08 -7.46 18.27
CA LEU A 102 14.08 -6.01 18.22
C LEU A 102 14.52 -5.46 19.58
N GLU A 103 15.57 -4.64 19.60
CA GLU A 103 15.97 -3.93 20.81
C GLU A 103 15.12 -2.66 20.93
N ILE A 104 14.12 -2.68 21.82
CA ILE A 104 13.31 -1.51 22.15
C ILE A 104 13.65 -1.14 23.60
N ASN A 105 14.27 0.02 23.79
CA ASN A 105 14.68 0.53 25.10
C ASN A 105 15.61 -0.42 25.89
N GLY A 106 16.57 -1.07 25.22
CA GLY A 106 17.52 -2.00 25.87
C GLY A 106 16.94 -3.37 26.26
N LYS A 107 15.68 -3.66 25.87
CA LYS A 107 15.05 -4.95 26.06
C LYS A 107 14.86 -5.63 24.70
N LEU A 108 15.34 -6.86 24.60
CA LEU A 108 15.12 -7.72 23.44
C LEU A 108 13.63 -8.12 23.43
N VAL A 109 12.91 -7.68 22.41
CA VAL A 109 11.50 -8.01 22.16
C VAL A 109 11.46 -8.92 20.94
N SER A 110 10.90 -10.13 21.13
CA SER A 110 10.62 -11.03 20.01
C SER A 110 9.46 -10.49 19.21
N ASN A 111 9.60 -10.29 17.89
CA ASN A 111 8.44 -10.03 17.05
C ASN A 111 7.59 -11.34 16.93
N PRO A 112 6.30 -11.31 17.31
CA PRO A 112 5.45 -12.49 17.30
C PRO A 112 4.78 -12.75 15.94
N ILE A 113 4.78 -11.73 15.08
CA ILE A 113 3.88 -11.65 13.91
C ILE A 113 4.46 -12.44 12.75
N ASN A 114 3.79 -13.54 12.42
CA ASN A 114 4.08 -14.38 11.26
C ASN A 114 3.31 -13.88 10.04
N GLN A 115 3.97 -13.09 9.19
CA GLN A 115 3.34 -12.45 8.05
C GLN A 115 4.32 -12.13 6.93
N GLU A 116 3.90 -12.38 5.69
CA GLU A 116 4.52 -11.84 4.47
C GLU A 116 3.62 -10.78 3.83
N THR A 117 4.24 -9.75 3.25
CA THR A 117 3.51 -8.64 2.60
C THR A 117 4.12 -8.29 1.27
N VAL A 118 3.29 -8.27 0.23
CA VAL A 118 3.67 -7.88 -1.13
C VAL A 118 2.88 -6.65 -1.53
N SER A 119 3.57 -5.60 -1.96
CA SER A 119 2.96 -4.41 -2.56
C SER A 119 3.07 -4.44 -4.08
N LEU A 120 1.99 -4.06 -4.75
CA LEU A 120 2.00 -3.69 -6.16
C LEU A 120 2.08 -2.16 -6.22
N ARG A 121 3.20 -1.62 -6.72
CA ARG A 121 3.42 -0.15 -6.82
C ARG A 121 2.72 0.48 -8.04
N SER A 122 2.30 -0.36 -8.97
CA SER A 122 1.46 -0.04 -10.12
C SER A 122 0.80 -1.33 -10.59
N TRP A 123 -0.04 -1.29 -11.64
CA TRP A 123 -0.60 -2.50 -12.23
C TRP A 123 -0.36 -2.56 -13.74
N VAL A 124 -0.38 -3.78 -14.24
CA VAL A 124 -0.46 -4.10 -15.67
C VAL A 124 -1.80 -4.80 -15.87
N PRO A 125 -2.56 -4.47 -16.92
CA PRO A 125 -3.81 -5.17 -17.19
C PRO A 125 -3.57 -6.65 -17.47
N GLY A 126 -4.45 -7.49 -16.95
CA GLY A 126 -4.39 -8.93 -17.08
C GLY A 126 -4.45 -9.66 -15.75
N GLU A 127 -4.15 -10.96 -15.79
CA GLU A 127 -4.32 -11.85 -14.66
C GLU A 127 -3.06 -11.92 -13.80
N TYR A 128 -3.27 -11.69 -12.50
CA TYR A 128 -2.31 -11.95 -11.44
C TYR A 128 -2.67 -13.25 -10.73
N VAL A 129 -1.66 -13.97 -10.25
CA VAL A 129 -1.84 -15.23 -9.52
C VAL A 129 -1.12 -15.13 -8.19
N VAL A 130 -1.85 -15.37 -7.10
CA VAL A 130 -1.32 -15.39 -5.73
C VAL A 130 -1.37 -16.81 -5.22
N ASN A 131 -0.20 -17.36 -4.92
CA ASN A 131 -0.03 -18.65 -4.28
C ASN A 131 0.59 -18.49 -2.90
N VAL A 132 0.26 -19.43 -2.03
CA VAL A 132 0.96 -19.66 -0.77
C VAL A 132 1.64 -21.01 -0.83
N LEU A 133 2.87 -21.09 -0.34
CA LEU A 133 3.69 -22.27 -0.32
C LEU A 133 4.08 -22.59 1.11
N HIS A 134 3.82 -23.82 1.53
CA HIS A 134 4.33 -24.35 2.78
C HIS A 134 5.81 -24.69 2.60
N TYR A 135 6.69 -23.71 2.70
CA TYR A 135 8.11 -23.90 2.44
C TYR A 135 8.72 -24.92 3.39
N LYS A 136 8.34 -24.85 4.68
CA LYS A 136 8.76 -25.83 5.69
C LYS A 136 7.66 -26.10 6.71
N ALA A 137 7.20 -27.35 6.74
CA ALA A 137 6.32 -27.87 7.79
C ALA A 137 7.13 -28.50 8.93
N ASN A 138 6.86 -28.11 10.17
CA ASN A 138 7.42 -28.74 11.37
C ASN A 138 6.42 -29.67 12.06
N PHE A 139 5.14 -29.62 11.67
CA PHE A 139 4.05 -30.40 12.24
C PHE A 139 3.28 -31.18 11.16
N ALA A 140 2.45 -32.13 11.58
CA ALA A 140 1.62 -32.94 10.68
C ALA A 140 0.22 -32.36 10.52
N GLU A 141 -0.19 -31.52 11.47
CA GLU A 141 -1.45 -30.79 11.45
C GLU A 141 -1.46 -29.77 10.30
N PRO A 142 -2.61 -29.63 9.60
CA PRO A 142 -2.79 -28.56 8.64
C PRO A 142 -2.60 -27.18 9.29
N LEU A 143 -1.86 -26.32 8.60
CA LEU A 143 -1.64 -24.93 8.96
C LEU A 143 -2.62 -24.04 8.21
N ALA A 144 -3.49 -23.36 8.95
CA ALA A 144 -4.39 -22.36 8.40
C ALA A 144 -3.62 -21.06 8.08
N VAL A 145 -3.61 -20.69 6.80
CA VAL A 145 -2.96 -19.47 6.29
C VAL A 145 -4.02 -18.54 5.72
N SER A 146 -4.07 -17.30 6.20
CA SER A 146 -4.97 -16.28 5.67
C SER A 146 -4.29 -15.45 4.58
N VAL A 147 -5.02 -15.18 3.51
CA VAL A 147 -4.59 -14.35 2.38
C VAL A 147 -5.58 -13.22 2.18
N LYS A 148 -5.09 -11.99 2.20
CA LYS A 148 -5.87 -10.77 2.03
C LYS A 148 -5.32 -9.97 0.84
N LEU A 149 -6.19 -9.55 -0.08
CA LEU A 149 -5.85 -8.65 -1.18
C LEU A 149 -6.66 -7.36 -1.05
N GLU A 150 -5.98 -6.23 -0.98
CA GLU A 150 -6.56 -4.91 -0.84
C GLU A 150 -6.10 -4.00 -1.97
N LYS A 151 -7.02 -3.20 -2.53
CA LYS A 151 -6.73 -2.03 -3.36
C LYS A 151 -6.70 -0.81 -2.45
N LEU A 152 -5.69 0.05 -2.54
CA LEU A 152 -5.52 1.17 -1.61
C LEU A 152 -6.08 2.50 -2.12
N ASN A 153 -6.04 2.74 -3.43
CA ASN A 153 -6.45 4.01 -4.05
C ASN A 153 -7.65 3.84 -4.98
N PRO A 154 -8.58 4.80 -5.04
CA PRO A 154 -8.63 6.04 -4.23
C PRO A 154 -9.06 5.80 -2.78
N GLU A 155 -9.61 4.63 -2.48
CA GLU A 155 -10.02 4.20 -1.14
C GLU A 155 -9.67 2.73 -0.92
N VAL A 156 -9.47 2.36 0.35
CA VAL A 156 -9.12 0.97 0.71
C VAL A 156 -10.31 0.06 0.47
N THR A 157 -10.16 -0.87 -0.48
CA THR A 157 -11.19 -1.85 -0.84
C THR A 157 -10.62 -3.27 -0.72
N LEU A 158 -11.31 -4.12 0.02
CA LEU A 158 -10.99 -5.54 0.12
C LEU A 158 -11.46 -6.26 -1.16
N LEU A 159 -10.52 -6.79 -1.93
CA LEU A 159 -10.82 -7.52 -3.17
C LEU A 159 -10.91 -9.03 -2.95
N TYR A 160 -10.15 -9.56 -1.99
CA TYR A 160 -10.17 -10.98 -1.65
C TYR A 160 -9.76 -11.19 -0.19
N TYR A 161 -10.43 -12.12 0.48
CA TYR A 161 -10.02 -12.69 1.75
C TYR A 161 -10.34 -14.18 1.75
N GLY A 162 -9.35 -15.01 2.10
CA GLY A 162 -9.53 -16.44 2.19
C GLY A 162 -8.57 -17.09 3.17
N VAL A 163 -8.96 -18.24 3.69
CA VAL A 163 -8.13 -19.09 4.55
C VAL A 163 -7.85 -20.39 3.80
N HIS A 164 -6.59 -20.77 3.74
CA HIS A 164 -6.08 -21.91 3.00
C HIS A 164 -5.31 -22.85 3.92
N GLU A 165 -5.58 -24.14 3.82
CA GLU A 165 -4.94 -25.16 4.64
C GLU A 165 -3.67 -25.69 3.95
N LEU A 166 -2.52 -25.50 4.60
CA LEU A 166 -1.23 -26.02 4.17
C LEU A 166 -0.88 -27.28 4.95
N THR A 167 -0.64 -28.40 4.26
CA THR A 167 -0.63 -29.73 4.90
C THR A 167 0.75 -30.38 4.98
N ARG A 168 1.71 -29.92 4.19
CA ARG A 168 3.05 -30.54 4.10
C ARG A 168 4.05 -29.61 3.44
N THR A 169 5.33 -29.79 3.75
CA THR A 169 6.45 -29.16 3.03
C THR A 169 6.30 -29.29 1.52
N GLY A 170 6.44 -28.18 0.81
CA GLY A 170 6.28 -28.07 -0.64
C GLY A 170 4.83 -28.02 -1.12
N HIS A 171 3.83 -27.96 -0.22
CA HIS A 171 2.43 -27.81 -0.60
C HIS A 171 2.16 -26.38 -1.06
N GLU A 172 1.86 -26.24 -2.35
CA GLU A 172 1.50 -24.98 -2.99
C GLU A 172 -0.01 -24.92 -3.21
N VAL A 173 -0.64 -23.83 -2.79
CA VAL A 173 -2.06 -23.56 -2.99
C VAL A 173 -2.24 -22.22 -3.69
N THR A 174 -3.04 -22.20 -4.76
CA THR A 174 -3.50 -20.94 -5.36
C THR A 174 -4.59 -20.35 -4.50
N ALA A 175 -4.28 -19.21 -3.87
CA ALA A 175 -5.22 -18.49 -3.02
C ALA A 175 -6.26 -17.77 -3.88
N THR A 176 -5.79 -16.97 -4.84
CA THR A 176 -6.66 -16.25 -5.76
C THR A 176 -5.93 -15.94 -7.07
N ARG A 177 -6.69 -15.91 -8.15
CA ARG A 177 -6.31 -15.30 -9.42
C ARG A 177 -7.23 -14.12 -9.63
N PHE A 178 -6.68 -12.94 -9.84
CA PHE A 178 -7.47 -11.73 -10.05
C PHE A 178 -7.03 -11.05 -11.33
N THR A 179 -7.99 -10.60 -12.13
CA THR A 179 -7.72 -9.91 -13.39
C THR A 179 -8.01 -8.44 -13.23
N LEU A 180 -7.05 -7.59 -13.56
CA LEU A 180 -7.19 -6.14 -13.56
C LEU A 180 -7.36 -5.60 -14.99
N ASP A 181 -8.20 -4.59 -15.16
CA ASP A 181 -8.29 -3.79 -16.39
C ASP A 181 -7.24 -2.67 -16.44
N ALA A 182 -7.32 -1.82 -17.48
CA ALA A 182 -6.46 -0.64 -17.65
C ALA A 182 -6.57 0.37 -16.50
N ASP A 183 -7.74 0.46 -15.87
CA ASP A 183 -8.05 1.40 -14.80
C ASP A 183 -7.79 0.81 -13.40
N GLY A 184 -7.30 -0.43 -13.35
CA GLY A 184 -6.96 -1.14 -12.11
C GLY A 184 -8.19 -1.66 -11.38
N ASN A 185 -9.31 -1.86 -12.08
CA ASN A 185 -10.50 -2.49 -11.52
C ASN A 185 -10.41 -4.00 -11.70
N THR A 186 -10.87 -4.73 -10.68
CA THR A 186 -10.97 -6.19 -10.75
C THR A 186 -12.15 -6.58 -11.62
N VAL A 187 -11.85 -7.18 -12.78
CA VAL A 187 -12.88 -7.63 -13.75
C VAL A 187 -13.22 -9.11 -13.60
N ALA A 188 -12.35 -9.91 -13.00
CA ALA A 188 -12.58 -11.33 -12.75
C ALA A 188 -11.76 -11.83 -11.56
N THR A 189 -12.31 -12.81 -10.84
CA THR A 189 -11.59 -13.61 -9.84
C THR A 189 -11.78 -15.10 -10.12
N SER A 190 -10.76 -15.90 -9.82
CA SER A 190 -10.78 -17.35 -10.02
C SER A 190 -9.97 -18.05 -8.93
N ALA A 191 -10.45 -19.22 -8.51
CA ALA A 191 -9.73 -20.12 -7.61
C ALA A 191 -9.08 -21.30 -8.37
N LEU A 192 -8.95 -21.21 -9.70
CA LEU A 192 -8.35 -22.28 -10.49
C LEU A 192 -6.87 -22.44 -10.10
N ALA A 193 -6.46 -23.67 -9.78
CA ALA A 193 -5.09 -23.95 -9.40
C ALA A 193 -4.09 -23.68 -10.55
N LYS A 194 -2.97 -23.01 -10.22
CA LYS A 194 -1.82 -22.81 -11.11
C LYS A 194 -0.54 -22.91 -10.29
N SER A 195 0.38 -23.82 -10.63
CA SER A 195 1.67 -23.93 -9.93
C SER A 195 2.66 -22.88 -10.45
N LEU A 196 3.17 -22.07 -9.53
CA LEU A 196 4.26 -21.10 -9.74
C LEU A 196 5.62 -21.69 -9.36
N LEU A 197 5.65 -22.64 -8.42
CA LEU A 197 6.88 -23.31 -7.98
C LEU A 197 7.66 -23.94 -9.15
N THR A 198 6.94 -24.50 -10.12
CA THR A 198 7.55 -25.09 -11.32
C THR A 198 8.24 -24.03 -12.20
N LEU A 199 7.67 -22.82 -12.28
CA LEU A 199 8.22 -21.71 -13.06
C LEU A 199 9.48 -21.13 -12.39
N VAL A 200 9.45 -20.98 -11.07
CA VAL A 200 10.60 -20.54 -10.27
C VAL A 200 11.76 -21.52 -10.44
N ASN A 201 11.52 -22.82 -10.26
CA ASN A 201 12.54 -23.86 -10.42
C ASN A 201 13.17 -23.91 -11.82
N LYS A 202 12.39 -23.60 -12.86
CA LYS A 202 12.90 -23.54 -14.24
C LYS A 202 13.80 -22.33 -14.46
N LYS A 203 13.44 -21.16 -13.92
CA LYS A 203 14.26 -19.95 -14.01
C LYS A 203 15.57 -20.09 -13.21
N ALA A 204 15.51 -20.67 -12.01
CA ALA A 204 16.69 -20.90 -11.17
C ALA A 204 17.76 -21.82 -11.81
N LYS A 205 17.35 -22.71 -12.74
CA LYS A 205 18.28 -23.58 -13.48
C LYS A 205 18.82 -22.97 -14.77
N ALA A 206 18.26 -21.84 -15.21
CA ALA A 206 18.59 -21.20 -16.48
C ALA A 206 19.51 -19.97 -16.33
N GLY A 207 19.71 -19.48 -15.10
CA GLY A 207 20.73 -18.49 -14.73
C GLY A 207 21.97 -19.18 -14.16
#